data_AF-A0AAW3IR07-F1
#
_entry.id   AF-A0AAW3IR07-F1
#
_cell.length_a   1.000
_cell.length_b   1.000
_cell.length_c   1.000
_cell.angle_alpha   90.00
_cell.angle_beta   90.00
_cell.angle_gamma   90.00
#
_symmetry.space_group_name_H-M   'P 1'
#
loop_
_entity.id
_entity.type
_entity.pdbx_description
1 polymer ?
#
loop_
_entity_poly.entity_id
_entity_poly.type
_entity_poly.pdbx_seq_one_letter_code
_entity_poly.pdbx_strand_id
1 'polypeptide(L)'
;MSEKVLFADFANTDLVEFKYNIDPWGSSTSSIEMVVHDRAGTFRKFKFNKVSNLTIEEGFTGYLGGTAIVDISCRQWSHAQIEIQNFESDPGINFLAMTVEVSDVVGNYT
;
A
#
# COMPACT_ATOMS: atom_id res chain seq x y z
N MET A 1 5.18 -9.61 20.60
CA MET A 1 6.08 -9.26 19.47
C MET A 1 5.67 -7.89 18.97
N SER A 2 6.63 -7.06 18.57
CA SER A 2 6.37 -5.72 18.02
C SER A 2 5.93 -5.83 16.56
N GLU A 3 5.12 -4.86 16.13
CA GLU A 3 4.86 -4.60 14.70
C GLU A 3 6.17 -4.39 13.95
N LYS A 4 6.20 -4.81 12.68
CA LYS A 4 7.38 -4.74 11.84
C LYS A 4 7.08 -3.94 10.58
N VAL A 5 7.80 -2.84 10.39
CA VAL A 5 7.76 -2.08 9.13
C VAL A 5 8.40 -2.92 8.03
N LEU A 6 7.61 -3.22 6.98
CA LEU A 6 8.06 -3.95 5.79
C LEU A 6 8.64 -2.98 4.75
N PHE A 7 8.07 -1.78 4.66
CA PHE A 7 8.51 -0.73 3.74
C PHE A 7 8.02 0.65 4.20
N ALA A 8 8.85 1.70 4.13
CA ALA A 8 8.47 3.06 4.52
C ALA A 8 9.24 4.18 3.77
N ASP A 9 9.90 3.85 2.66
CA ASP A 9 10.80 4.77 1.94
C ASP A 9 10.22 5.21 0.59
N PHE A 10 8.96 5.66 0.56
CA PHE A 10 8.42 6.29 -0.65
C PHE A 10 8.99 7.71 -0.75
N ALA A 11 9.70 8.03 -1.82
CA ALA A 11 10.20 9.40 -1.99
C ALA A 11 9.09 10.32 -2.48
N ASN A 12 9.18 11.61 -2.10
CA ASN A 12 8.24 12.67 -2.52
C ASN A 12 8.12 12.85 -4.04
N THR A 13 9.02 12.21 -4.77
CA THR A 13 9.21 12.37 -6.20
C THR A 13 8.88 11.11 -6.97
N ASP A 14 8.48 10.05 -6.26
CA ASP A 14 8.11 8.80 -6.88
C ASP A 14 6.73 8.94 -7.51
N LEU A 15 6.60 8.47 -8.74
CA LEU A 15 5.28 8.35 -9.36
C LEU A 15 4.63 7.09 -8.83
N VAL A 16 3.37 7.20 -8.44
CA VAL A 16 2.61 6.09 -7.90
C VAL A 16 1.39 5.83 -8.74
N GLU A 17 1.31 4.62 -9.30
CA GLU A 17 0.09 4.13 -9.92
C GLU A 17 -0.68 3.29 -8.89
N PHE A 18 -1.94 3.65 -8.64
CA PHE A 18 -2.86 2.88 -7.81
C PHE A 18 -4.00 2.30 -8.66
N LYS A 19 -4.14 0.97 -8.65
CA LYS A 19 -5.27 0.25 -9.22
C LYS A 19 -5.98 -0.49 -8.11
N TYR A 20 -7.27 -0.22 -7.91
CA TYR A 20 -8.06 -0.89 -6.89
C TYR A 20 -9.22 -1.65 -7.53
N ASN A 21 -9.47 -2.84 -7.00
CA ASN A 21 -10.67 -3.62 -7.24
C ASN A 21 -11.29 -3.90 -5.88
N ILE A 22 -12.33 -3.15 -5.51
CA ILE A 22 -12.97 -3.28 -4.19
C ILE A 22 -14.35 -3.89 -4.39
N ASP A 23 -14.57 -5.03 -3.76
CA ASP A 23 -15.85 -5.70 -3.71
C ASP A 23 -16.63 -5.19 -2.48
N PRO A 24 -17.75 -4.46 -2.69
CA PRO A 24 -18.51 -3.88 -1.60
C PRO A 24 -19.26 -4.92 -0.76
N TRP A 25 -19.37 -6.16 -1.22
CA TRP A 25 -20.06 -7.25 -0.53
C TRP A 25 -19.11 -8.18 0.24
N GLY A 26 -17.79 -8.07 0.03
CA GLY A 26 -16.83 -8.81 0.82
C GLY A 26 -15.37 -8.61 0.40
N SER A 27 -14.47 -8.52 1.38
CA SER A 27 -13.05 -8.27 1.12
C SER A 27 -12.34 -9.43 0.39
N SER A 28 -12.92 -10.63 0.34
CA SER A 28 -12.23 -11.84 -0.16
C SER A 28 -11.68 -11.75 -1.59
N THR A 29 -12.27 -10.91 -2.43
CA THR A 29 -11.93 -10.64 -3.83
C THR A 29 -11.31 -9.24 -4.01
N SER A 30 -11.25 -8.45 -2.95
CA SER A 30 -10.76 -7.07 -2.99
C SER A 30 -9.23 -7.05 -3.08
N SER A 31 -8.70 -6.21 -3.96
CA SER A 31 -7.25 -6.05 -4.15
C SER A 31 -6.89 -4.60 -4.47
N ILE A 32 -5.65 -4.24 -4.12
CA ILE A 32 -5.02 -3.00 -4.54
C ILE A 32 -3.65 -3.35 -5.12
N GLU A 33 -3.36 -2.85 -6.31
CA GLU A 33 -2.03 -2.83 -6.88
C GLU A 33 -1.47 -1.42 -6.80
N MET A 34 -0.26 -1.30 -6.23
CA MET A 34 0.48 -0.06 -6.12
C MET A 34 1.81 -0.24 -6.85
N VAL A 35 2.10 0.59 -7.84
CA VAL A 35 3.39 0.60 -8.53
C VAL A 35 4.10 1.90 -8.20
N VAL A 36 5.31 1.79 -7.65
CA VAL A 36 6.14 2.93 -7.27
C VAL A 36 7.33 3.01 -8.23
N HIS A 37 7.52 4.21 -8.76
CA HIS A 37 8.55 4.51 -9.76
C HIS A 37 9.57 5.43 -9.12
N ASP A 38 10.78 4.94 -8.87
CA ASP A 38 11.85 5.80 -8.38
C ASP A 38 12.44 6.66 -9.52
N ARG A 39 13.17 7.71 -9.14
CA ARG A 39 13.88 8.58 -10.11
C ARG A 39 15.00 7.87 -10.89
N ALA A 40 15.48 6.73 -10.41
CA ALA A 40 16.51 5.93 -11.07
C ALA A 40 15.92 4.99 -12.15
N GLY A 41 14.58 4.95 -12.28
CA GLY A 41 13.88 4.06 -13.22
C GLY A 41 13.66 2.65 -12.68
N THR A 42 13.77 2.45 -11.36
CA THR A 42 13.37 1.21 -10.69
C THR A 42 11.88 1.25 -10.42
N PHE A 43 11.21 0.15 -10.74
CA PHE A 43 9.80 -0.02 -10.48
C PHE A 43 9.61 -1.10 -9.45
N ARG A 44 8.85 -0.80 -8.40
CA ARG A 44 8.42 -1.80 -7.43
C ARG A 44 6.92 -1.88 -7.43
N LYS A 45 6.40 -3.08 -7.67
CA LYS A 45 4.97 -3.38 -7.61
C LYS A 45 4.66 -4.08 -6.30
N PHE A 46 3.65 -3.55 -5.62
CA PHE A 46 3.02 -4.14 -4.46
C PHE A 46 1.62 -4.58 -4.85
N LYS A 47 1.27 -5.83 -4.55
CA LYS A 47 -0.09 -6.34 -4.71
C LYS A 47 -0.63 -6.75 -3.36
N PHE A 48 -1.65 -6.04 -2.91
CA PHE A 48 -2.35 -6.27 -1.67
C PHE A 48 -3.60 -7.09 -1.96
N ASN A 49 -3.74 -8.24 -1.30
CA ASN A 49 -4.91 -9.10 -1.46
C ASN A 49 -5.79 -9.07 -0.21
N LYS A 50 -7.09 -9.27 -0.45
CA LYS A 50 -8.15 -9.24 0.55
C LYS A 50 -8.21 -7.91 1.30
N VAL A 51 -8.21 -6.83 0.54
CA VAL A 51 -8.17 -5.46 1.07
C VAL A 51 -9.47 -5.12 1.80
N SER A 52 -9.35 -4.41 2.92
CA SER A 52 -10.48 -3.90 3.71
C SER A 52 -10.17 -2.54 4.32
N ASN A 53 -11.20 -1.84 4.80
CA ASN A 53 -11.10 -0.54 5.46
C ASN A 53 -10.32 0.51 4.65
N LEU A 54 -10.47 0.50 3.33
CA LEU A 54 -9.85 1.50 2.47
C LEU A 54 -10.42 2.89 2.79
N THR A 55 -9.52 3.79 3.17
CA THR A 55 -9.81 5.20 3.42
C THR A 55 -8.85 6.02 2.58
N ILE A 56 -9.40 6.92 1.76
CA ILE A 56 -8.64 7.95 1.06
C ILE A 56 -9.09 9.26 1.68
N GLU A 57 -8.17 9.93 2.36
CA GLU A 57 -8.48 11.16 3.09
C GLU A 57 -8.73 12.32 2.12
N GLU A 58 -9.66 13.20 2.49
CA GLU A 58 -9.99 14.37 1.68
C GLU A 58 -8.74 15.25 1.50
N GLY A 59 -8.44 15.58 0.23
CA GLY A 59 -7.23 16.34 -0.11
C GLY A 59 -6.00 15.49 -0.39
N PHE A 60 -6.10 14.15 -0.37
CA PHE A 60 -5.00 13.27 -0.78
C PHE A 60 -4.56 13.56 -2.22
N THR A 61 -3.28 13.92 -2.38
CA THR A 61 -2.70 14.33 -3.67
C THR A 61 -1.96 13.21 -4.40
N GLY A 62 -1.94 12.00 -3.82
CA GLY A 62 -1.06 10.90 -4.27
C GLY A 62 0.31 10.88 -3.59
N TYR A 63 0.56 11.80 -2.66
CA TYR A 63 1.80 11.87 -1.89
C TYR A 63 1.92 10.72 -0.87
N LEU A 64 2.98 9.90 -0.99
CA LEU A 64 3.21 8.76 -0.09
C LEU A 64 4.40 8.92 0.86
N GLY A 65 5.03 10.10 0.96
CA GLY A 65 6.27 10.27 1.74
C GLY A 65 6.18 9.98 3.25
N GLY A 66 4.96 9.78 3.77
CA GLY A 66 4.68 9.31 5.14
C GLY A 66 4.08 7.91 5.23
N THR A 67 3.86 7.25 4.10
CA THR A 67 3.16 5.96 4.05
C THR A 67 4.11 4.83 4.39
N ALA A 68 3.63 3.88 5.19
CA ALA A 68 4.36 2.66 5.50
C ALA A 68 3.48 1.43 5.30
N ILE A 69 4.12 0.35 4.87
CA ILE A 69 3.56 -1.00 4.84
C ILE A 69 4.08 -1.71 6.09
N VAL A 70 3.16 -2.10 6.98
CA VAL A 70 3.48 -2.67 8.29
C VAL A 70 2.89 -4.06 8.43
N ASP A 71 3.70 -5.02 8.88
CA ASP A 71 3.23 -6.33 9.33
C ASP A 71 2.65 -6.18 10.75
N ILE A 72 1.33 -6.38 10.82
CA ILE A 72 0.51 -6.34 12.03
C ILE A 72 -0.01 -7.72 12.42
N SER A 73 0.57 -8.81 11.89
CA SER A 73 0.16 -10.19 12.22
C SER A 73 0.19 -10.49 13.72
N CYS A 74 1.04 -9.78 14.48
CA CYS A 74 1.10 -9.85 15.94
C CYS A 74 -0.19 -9.36 16.63
N ARG A 75 -1.02 -8.55 15.98
CA ARG A 75 -2.32 -8.09 16.49
C ARG A 75 -3.41 -9.18 16.44
N GLN A 76 -3.14 -10.31 15.76
CA GLN A 76 -4.04 -11.49 15.67
C GLN A 76 -5.44 -11.17 15.12
N TRP A 77 -5.55 -10.19 14.21
CA TRP A 77 -6.81 -9.89 13.54
C TRP A 77 -7.14 -10.97 12.51
N SER A 78 -8.38 -11.46 12.53
CA SER A 78 -8.82 -12.61 11.74
C SER A 78 -8.75 -12.39 10.22
N HIS A 79 -8.70 -11.14 9.75
CA HIS A 79 -8.76 -10.79 8.33
C HIS A 79 -7.78 -9.71 7.91
N ALA A 80 -6.75 -9.44 8.71
CA ALA A 80 -5.74 -8.44 8.40
C ALA A 80 -4.39 -8.85 9.01
N GLN A 81 -3.34 -8.82 8.17
CA GLN A 81 -1.97 -9.04 8.60
C GLN A 81 -1.05 -7.90 8.17
N ILE A 82 -1.49 -7.09 7.21
CA ILE A 82 -0.75 -5.95 6.68
C ILE A 82 -1.59 -4.70 6.87
N GLU A 83 -0.96 -3.63 7.33
CA GLU A 83 -1.53 -2.29 7.47
C GLU A 83 -0.74 -1.33 6.61
N ILE A 84 -1.46 -0.54 5.82
CA ILE A 84 -0.93 0.60 5.09
C ILE A 84 -1.42 1.81 5.84
N GLN A 85 -0.48 2.58 6.39
CA GLN A 85 -0.79 3.76 7.18
C GLN A 85 0.10 4.93 6.79
N ASN A 86 -0.48 6.12 6.78
CA ASN A 86 0.26 7.37 6.70
C ASN A 86 0.61 7.87 8.11
N PHE A 87 1.90 8.10 8.36
CA PHE A 87 2.41 8.63 9.63
C PHE A 87 2.57 10.15 9.65
N GLU A 88 2.38 10.81 8.50
CA GLU A 88 2.44 12.26 8.36
C GLU A 88 1.08 12.89 8.69
N SER A 89 1.08 14.19 9.00
CA SER A 89 -0.16 14.94 9.29
C SER A 89 -0.99 15.27 8.05
N ASP A 90 -0.39 15.16 6.87
CA ASP A 90 -1.05 15.44 5.60
C ASP A 90 -2.05 14.33 5.23
N PRO A 91 -3.11 14.65 4.45
CA PRO A 91 -4.05 13.65 3.96
C PRO A 91 -3.36 12.47 3.28
N GLY A 92 -3.71 11.25 3.65
CA GLY A 92 -3.11 10.01 3.16
C GLY A 92 -4.10 8.97 2.63
N ILE A 93 -3.53 7.80 2.32
CA ILE A 93 -4.28 6.58 2.02
C ILE A 93 -3.97 5.53 3.09
N ASN A 94 -5.03 4.94 3.64
CA ASN A 94 -4.92 3.92 4.69
C ASN A 94 -5.79 2.72 4.33
N PHE A 95 -5.29 1.51 4.55
CA PHE A 95 -6.07 0.28 4.38
C PHE A 95 -5.43 -0.93 5.05
N LEU A 96 -6.21 -2.00 5.21
CA LEU A 96 -5.76 -3.29 5.69
C LEU A 96 -5.73 -4.31 4.56
N ALA A 97 -4.81 -5.27 4.63
CA ALA A 97 -4.74 -6.41 3.72
C ALA A 97 -4.38 -7.70 4.45
N MET A 98 -4.75 -8.84 3.87
CA MET A 98 -4.37 -10.14 4.40
C MET A 98 -2.94 -10.50 4.00
N THR A 99 -2.52 -10.14 2.79
CA THR A 99 -1.19 -10.47 2.26
C THR A 99 -0.71 -9.35 1.36
N VAL A 100 0.61 -9.19 1.28
CA VAL A 100 1.27 -8.34 0.28
C VAL A 100 2.27 -9.18 -0.51
N GLU A 101 2.21 -9.07 -1.83
CA GLU A 101 3.22 -9.59 -2.75
C GLU A 101 4.04 -8.42 -3.28
N VAL A 102 5.37 -8.59 -3.31
CA VAL A 102 6.30 -7.57 -3.82
C VAL A 102 7.06 -8.14 -5.00
N SER A 103 7.09 -7.40 -6.10
CA SER A 103 7.93 -7.73 -7.25
C SER A 103 8.62 -6.49 -7.79
N ASP A 104 9.87 -6.67 -8.24
CA ASP A 104 10.55 -5.66 -9.05
C ASP A 104 10.02 -5.77 -10.48
N VAL A 105 9.59 -4.66 -11.05
CA VAL A 105 9.12 -4.60 -12.43
C VAL A 105 10.27 -4.13 -13.30
N VAL A 106 10.79 -5.02 -14.14
CA VAL A 106 11.76 -4.66 -15.16
C VAL A 106 10.97 -4.21 -16.39
N GLY A 107 10.71 -2.92 -16.51
CA GLY A 107 9.92 -2.35 -17.61
C GLY A 107 10.56 -1.12 -18.20
N ASN A 108 10.92 -1.18 -19.48
CA ASN A 108 11.15 0.01 -20.29
C ASN A 108 9.78 0.62 -20.63
N TYR A 109 9.44 1.75 -20.04
CA TYR A 109 8.32 2.56 -20.52
C TYR A 109 8.85 3.35 -21.72
N THR A 110 8.46 2.93 -22.93
CA THR A 110 8.64 3.69 -24.18
C THR A 110 7.66 4.86 -24.26
#